data_AF-A0A974P3U4-F1
#
_entry.id   AF-A0A974P3U4-F1
#
_cell.length_a   1.000
_cell.length_b   1.000
_cell.length_c   1.000
_cell.angle_alpha   90.00
_cell.angle_beta   90.00
_cell.angle_gamma   90.00
#
_symmetry.space_group_name_H-M   'P 1'
#
loop_
_entity.id
_entity.type
_entity.pdbx_description
1 polymer ?
#
loop_
_entity_poly.entity_id
_entity_poly.type
_entity_poly.pdbx_seq_one_letter_code
_entity_poly.pdbx_strand_id
1 'polypeptide(L)' 'MALKAATGELAWGFQTTHHDVWDYDLPAQPTLASVTYQGVTSPAVIQTTKQGLLFTLNRDTGAP' A
#
# COMPACT_ATOMS: atom_id res chain seq x y z
N MET A 1 1.15 3.58 -4.73
CA MET A 1 0.24 3.66 -5.91
C MET A 1 0.34 2.38 -6.72
N ALA A 2 -0.67 2.08 -7.52
CA ALA A 2 -0.66 0.99 -8.49
C ALA A 2 -0.98 1.52 -9.89
N LEU A 3 -0.27 1.03 -10.89
CA LEU A 3 -0.44 1.41 -12.30
C LEU A 3 -0.78 0.17 -13.13
N LYS A 4 -1.56 0.34 -14.20
CA LYS A 4 -1.73 -0.69 -15.23
C LYS A 4 -0.42 -0.81 -16.03
N ALA A 5 0.22 -1.97 -15.99
CA ALA A 5 1.55 -2.17 -16.60
C ALA A 5 1.60 -1.86 -18.11
N ALA A 6 0.50 -2.12 -18.84
CA ALA A 6 0.46 -1.89 -20.29
C ALA A 6 0.30 -0.42 -20.70
N THR A 7 -0.36 0.41 -19.88
CA THR A 7 -0.76 1.77 -20.26
C THR A 7 -0.14 2.86 -19.38
N GLY A 8 0.40 2.49 -18.20
CA GLY A 8 0.85 3.44 -17.19
C GLY A 8 -0.28 4.19 -16.48
N GLU A 9 -1.54 3.87 -16.79
CA GLU A 9 -2.72 4.49 -16.18
C GLU A 9 -2.79 4.16 -14.69
N LEU A 10 -3.13 5.15 -13.86
CA LEU A 10 -3.31 4.97 -12.43
C LEU A 10 -4.51 4.07 -12.14
N ALA A 11 -4.27 2.95 -11.46
CA ALA A 11 -5.33 2.10 -10.95
C ALA A 11 -5.86 2.62 -9.60
N TRP A 12 -4.95 2.91 -8.67
CA TRP A 12 -5.28 3.52 -7.38
C TRP A 12 -4.04 4.14 -6.72
N GLY A 13 -4.26 5.07 -5.78
CA GLY A 13 -3.24 5.72 -4.97
C GLY A 13 -3.64 5.78 -3.50
N PHE A 14 -2.67 5.64 -2.62
CA PHE A 14 -2.85 5.81 -1.17
C PHE A 14 -1.69 6.66 -0.65
N GLN A 15 -2.00 7.69 0.14
CA GLN A 15 -1.04 8.63 0.68
C GLN A 15 -0.78 8.31 2.16
N THR A 16 0.38 7.76 2.48
CA THR A 16 0.78 7.43 3.86
C THR A 16 1.14 8.67 4.68
N THR A 17 1.60 9.75 4.03
CA THR A 17 1.96 11.03 4.65
C THR A 17 1.36 12.16 3.81
N HIS A 18 0.41 12.91 4.37
CA HIS A 18 -0.27 14.00 3.65
C HIS A 18 0.59 15.27 3.55
N HIS A 19 1.32 15.57 4.61
CA HIS A 19 2.24 16.69 4.69
C HIS A 19 3.52 16.21 5.39
N ASP A 20 4.55 15.92 4.62
CA ASP A 20 5.83 15.48 5.17
C ASP A 20 6.66 16.68 5.62
N VAL A 21 7.14 16.62 6.86
CA VAL A 21 8.07 17.61 7.45
C VAL A 21 9.26 16.90 8.12
N TRP A 22 9.37 15.57 7.97
CA TRP A 22 10.28 14.71 8.74
C TRP A 22 11.03 13.66 7.88
N ASP A 23 11.09 13.81 6.56
CA ASP A 23 11.73 12.84 5.66
C ASP A 23 11.10 11.44 5.76
N TYR A 24 9.77 11.39 5.74
CA TYR A 24 9.00 10.15 5.76
C TYR A 24 8.70 9.61 4.36
N ASP A 25 9.73 9.51 3.51
CA ASP A 25 9.63 8.72 2.30
C ASP A 25 9.42 7.23 2.62
N LEU A 26 9.08 6.48 1.57
CA LEU A 26 8.82 5.06 1.61
C LEU A 26 10.04 4.29 1.05
N PRO A 27 11.04 3.96 1.88
CA PRO A 27 12.27 3.33 1.40
C PRO A 27 12.08 1.84 1.10
N ALA A 28 11.08 1.21 1.72
CA ALA A 28 10.87 -0.22 1.64
C ALA A 28 9.96 -0.57 0.45
N GLN A 29 10.29 -1.66 -0.24
CA GLN A 29 9.41 -2.22 -1.26
C GLN A 29 8.10 -2.75 -0.65
N PRO A 30 6.97 -2.62 -1.34
CA PRO A 30 5.73 -3.25 -0.94
C PRO A 30 5.84 -4.78 -1.03
N THR A 31 5.25 -5.49 -0.05
CA THR A 31 5.16 -6.96 -0.05
C THR A 31 3.75 -7.40 -0.41
N LEU A 32 3.62 -8.34 -1.36
CA LEU A 32 2.33 -8.92 -1.74
C LEU A 32 2.06 -10.18 -0.91
N ALA A 33 0.86 -10.29 -0.34
CA ALA A 33 0.46 -11.43 0.49
C ALA A 33 -1.04 -11.71 0.35
N SER A 34 -1.48 -12.87 0.84
CA SER A 34 -2.89 -13.12 1.15
C SER A 34 -3.06 -13.04 2.66
N VAL A 35 -3.96 -12.18 3.12
CA VAL A 35 -4.18 -11.93 4.55
C VAL A 35 -5.59 -12.36 4.91
N THR A 36 -5.73 -13.16 5.96
CA THR A 36 -7.03 -13.53 6.52
C THR A 36 -7.35 -12.60 7.68
N TYR A 37 -8.40 -11.82 7.56
CA TYR A 37 -8.89 -10.91 8.59
C TYR A 37 -10.39 -11.14 8.81
N GLN A 38 -10.78 -11.34 10.08
CA GLN A 38 -12.17 -11.66 10.46
C GLN A 38 -12.78 -12.85 9.68
N GLY A 39 -11.96 -13.85 9.36
CA GLY A 39 -12.39 -15.03 8.60
C GLY A 39 -12.49 -14.84 7.08
N VAL A 40 -12.22 -13.63 6.56
CA VAL A 40 -12.18 -13.35 5.12
C VAL A 40 -10.72 -13.27 4.66
N THR A 41 -10.36 -14.09 3.67
CA THR A 41 -9.04 -14.02 3.02
C THR A 41 -9.09 -13.06 1.85
N SER A 42 -8.24 -12.04 1.89
CA SER A 42 -8.15 -11.00 0.87
C SER A 42 -6.72 -10.84 0.34
N PRO A 43 -6.55 -10.51 -0.95
CA PRO A 43 -5.24 -10.19 -1.49
C PRO A 43 -4.79 -8.82 -0.99
N ALA A 44 -3.57 -8.76 -0.45
CA ALA A 44 -3.06 -7.59 0.24
C ALA A 44 -1.69 -7.14 -0.31
N VAL A 45 -1.44 -5.85 -0.18
CA VAL A 45 -0.13 -5.23 -0.28
C VAL A 45 0.22 -4.61 1.07
N ILE A 46 1.39 -4.95 1.60
CA ILE A 46 1.86 -4.51 2.90
C ILE A 46 3.03 -3.55 2.68
N GLN A 47 2.90 -2.33 3.21
CA GLN A 47 3.89 -1.28 3.12
C GLN A 47 4.41 -0.90 4.51
N THR A 48 5.71 -1.11 4.73
CA THR A 48 6.41 -0.56 5.89
C THR A 48 6.85 0.88 5.61
N THR A 49 6.84 1.72 6.65
CA THR A 49 7.10 3.16 6.51
C THR A 49 8.09 3.66 7.56
N LYS A 50 8.78 4.77 7.26
CA LYS A 50 9.68 5.44 8.23
C LYS A 50 8.95 6.00 9.46
N GLN A 51 7.62 6.10 9.40
CA GLN A 51 6.77 6.51 10.53
C GLN A 51 6.66 5.43 11.62
N GLY A 52 7.19 4.21 11.40
CA GLY A 52 7.01 3.08 12.31
C GLY A 52 5.66 2.38 12.16
N LEU A 53 4.89 2.72 11.11
CA LEU A 53 3.61 2.11 10.79
C LEU A 53 3.74 1.09 9.65
N LEU A 54 2.89 0.06 9.71
CA LEU A 54 2.63 -0.91 8.65
C LEU A 54 1.23 -0.66 8.08
N PHE A 55 1.15 -0.34 6.80
CA PHE A 55 -0.12 -0.22 6.08
C PHE A 55 -0.38 -1.51 5.32
N THR A 56 -1.52 -2.14 5.59
CA THR A 56 -2.01 -3.29 4.80
C THR A 56 -3.19 -2.79 4.00
N LEU A 57 -3.10 -2.86 2.67
CA LEU A 57 -4.15 -2.42 1.77
C LEU A 57 -4.58 -3.60 0.90
N ASN A 58 -5.84 -3.64 0.50
CA ASN A 58 -6.29 -4.55 -0.55
C ASN A 58 -5.54 -4.19 -1.85
N ARG A 59 -4.80 -5.15 -2.44
CA ARG A 59 -3.90 -4.84 -3.57
C ARG A 59 -4.64 -4.44 -4.85
N ASP A 60 -5.90 -4.86 -5.00
CA ASP A 60 -6.70 -4.65 -6.20
C ASP A 60 -7.43 -3.30 -6.18
N THR A 61 -7.79 -2.82 -4.98
CA THR A 61 -8.60 -1.59 -4.80
C THR A 61 -7.86 -0.45 -4.11
N GLY A 62 -6.80 -0.72 -3.36
CA GLY A 62 -6.09 0.27 -2.52
C GLY A 62 -6.81 0.63 -1.22
N ALA A 63 -7.91 -0.04 -0.88
CA ALA A 63 -8.64 0.18 0.37
C ALA A 63 -7.86 -0.39 1.58
N PRO A 64 -7.79 0.32 2.71
CA PRO A 64 -7.20 -0.18 3.96
C PRO A 64 -8.06 -1.24 4.65
#